data_AF-A7SGA5-F1
#
_entry.id   AF-A7SGA5-F1
#
_cell.length_a   1.000
_cell.length_b   1.000
_cell.length_c   1.000
_cell.angle_alpha   90.00
_cell.angle_beta   90.00
_cell.angle_gamma   90.00
#
_symmetry.space_group_name_H-M   'P 1'
#
loop_
_entity.id
_entity.type
_entity.pdbx_description
1 polymer ?
#
loop_
_entity_poly.entity_id
_entity_poly.type
_entity_poly.pdbx_seq_one_letter_code
_entity_poly.pdbx_strand_id
1 'polypeptide(L)'
;MSEEVQKLKERIVELEKSLENERKKKGPRREKLNEMSAEVVDSNPYSRLMALKRMGIVDNYEKIREFTVAVVGIGGVGSVTAEMLTRCGIGKLLLFDYDKVELANMNRLFFRPEHSGMSKVEAAVNTLRDINPDVEFEAYNYDITLMENFNHFLARISHGGFDNKAVDLVLSCVDNFEARMAINTACNELGQPWFESGVSENAVSGHIQYINPGEMACFACAPPLVVASNIDEKTLKREGVCAASLPTTMGIVAGFLVQNTLKY
;
A
#
# COMPACT_ATOMS: atom_id res chain seq x y z
N MET A 1 -4.40 49.56 9.67
CA MET A 1 -4.16 48.60 10.79
C MET A 1 -5.43 48.13 11.48
N SER A 2 -6.27 48.98 12.08
CA SER A 2 -7.48 48.53 12.82
C SER A 2 -8.50 47.76 11.96
N GLU A 3 -8.81 48.30 10.78
CA GLU A 3 -9.75 47.71 9.81
C GLU A 3 -9.26 46.37 9.23
N GLU A 4 -7.96 46.28 9.00
CA GLU A 4 -7.30 45.11 8.42
C GLU A 4 -7.29 43.94 9.41
N VAL A 5 -7.06 44.24 10.70
CA VAL A 5 -7.16 43.27 11.80
C VAL A 5 -8.61 42.80 11.97
N GLN A 6 -9.60 43.69 11.82
CA GLN A 6 -11.01 43.32 11.91
C GLN A 6 -11.41 42.37 10.77
N LYS A 7 -11.00 42.67 9.54
CA LYS A 7 -11.25 41.83 8.36
C LYS A 7 -10.60 40.45 8.47
N LEU A 8 -9.40 40.37 9.04
CA LEU A 8 -8.73 39.10 9.32
C LEU A 8 -9.47 38.27 10.37
N LYS A 9 -9.97 38.90 11.45
CA LYS A 9 -10.77 38.20 12.48
C LYS A 9 -12.06 37.63 11.92
N GLU A 10 -12.77 38.40 11.08
CA GLU A 10 -13.98 37.94 10.40
C GLU A 10 -13.68 36.74 9.49
N ARG A 11 -12.55 36.79 8.77
CA ARG A 11 -12.11 35.69 7.92
C ARG A 11 -11.74 34.43 8.73
N ILE A 12 -11.12 34.57 9.90
CA ILE A 12 -10.83 33.45 10.79
C ILE A 12 -12.12 32.77 11.24
N VAL A 13 -13.12 33.55 11.70
CA VAL A 13 -14.42 33.00 12.14
C VAL A 13 -15.14 32.27 10.98
N GLU A 14 -15.09 32.83 9.77
CA GLU A 14 -15.66 32.20 8.58
C GLU A 14 -14.96 30.87 8.23
N LEU A 15 -13.62 30.83 8.34
CA LEU A 15 -12.82 29.64 8.09
C LEU A 15 -13.03 28.58 9.17
N GLU A 16 -13.12 28.95 10.45
CA GLU A 16 -13.45 28.05 11.56
C GLU A 16 -14.82 27.41 11.35
N LYS A 17 -15.83 28.21 10.98
CA LYS A 17 -17.18 27.71 10.69
C LYS A 17 -17.20 26.77 9.48
N SER A 18 -16.42 27.09 8.44
CA SER A 18 -16.28 26.24 7.25
C SER A 18 -15.59 24.91 7.59
N LEU A 19 -14.53 24.96 8.42
CA LEU A 19 -13.82 23.78 8.92
C LEU A 19 -14.73 22.89 9.76
N GLU A 20 -15.55 23.49 10.63
CA GLU A 20 -16.50 22.73 11.46
C GLU A 20 -17.60 22.06 10.61
N ASN A 21 -18.10 22.76 9.59
CA ASN A 21 -19.05 22.19 8.64
C ASN A 21 -18.44 21.03 7.83
N GLU A 22 -17.20 21.16 7.38
CA GLU A 22 -16.48 20.06 6.71
C GLU A 22 -16.23 18.87 7.65
N ARG A 23 -15.91 19.12 8.93
CA ARG A 23 -15.81 18.05 9.94
C ARG A 23 -17.14 17.33 10.14
N LYS A 24 -18.26 18.06 10.18
CA LYS A 24 -19.62 17.48 10.31
C LYS A 24 -20.04 16.67 9.08
N LYS A 25 -19.60 17.02 7.87
CA LYS A 25 -19.89 16.26 6.64
C LYS A 25 -19.23 14.88 6.58
N LYS A 26 -18.07 14.69 7.24
CA LYS A 26 -17.28 13.45 7.14
C LYS A 26 -17.86 12.22 7.85
N GLY A 27 -19.05 12.32 8.45
CA GLY A 27 -19.72 11.19 9.11
C GLY A 27 -19.01 10.73 10.39
N PRO A 28 -19.50 9.64 11.03
CA PRO A 28 -18.86 9.10 12.23
C PRO A 28 -17.47 8.56 11.89
N ARG A 29 -16.46 8.99 12.64
CA ARG A 29 -15.12 8.41 12.57
C ARG A 29 -15.06 7.19 13.46
N ARG A 30 -14.43 6.13 12.95
CA ARG A 30 -14.07 4.99 13.76
C ARG A 30 -13.04 5.42 14.81
N GLU A 31 -13.21 4.98 16.05
CA GLU A 31 -12.24 5.19 17.12
C GLU A 31 -11.17 4.10 17.12
N LYS A 32 -10.00 4.43 17.70
CA LYS A 32 -8.90 3.48 17.83
C LYS A 32 -9.24 2.43 18.90
N LEU A 33 -9.11 1.16 18.57
CA LEU A 33 -9.31 0.02 19.46
C LEU A 33 -7.96 -0.52 19.93
N ASN A 34 -7.81 -0.66 21.25
CA ASN A 34 -6.59 -1.21 21.85
C ASN A 34 -6.46 -2.72 21.61
N GLU A 35 -7.58 -3.44 21.61
CA GLU A 35 -7.61 -4.90 21.46
C GLU A 35 -8.61 -5.34 20.40
N MET A 36 -8.34 -6.48 19.76
CA MET A 36 -9.27 -7.09 18.82
C MET A 36 -10.27 -7.98 19.55
N SER A 37 -11.54 -7.56 19.57
CA SER A 37 -12.62 -8.29 20.24
C SER A 37 -13.38 -9.22 19.28
N ALA A 38 -13.76 -10.40 19.77
CA ALA A 38 -14.67 -11.32 19.07
C ALA A 38 -16.16 -11.03 19.31
N GLU A 39 -16.49 -10.00 20.09
CA GLU A 39 -17.87 -9.62 20.38
C GLU A 39 -18.62 -9.24 19.10
N VAL A 40 -19.82 -9.80 18.91
CA VAL A 40 -20.62 -9.60 17.69
C VAL A 40 -21.61 -8.47 17.94
N VAL A 41 -21.15 -7.25 17.73
CA VAL A 41 -21.94 -6.02 17.78
C VAL A 41 -21.69 -5.19 16.52
N ASP A 42 -22.65 -4.36 16.14
CA ASP A 42 -22.55 -3.55 14.91
C ASP A 42 -21.43 -2.50 14.95
N SER A 43 -21.00 -2.11 16.15
CA SER A 43 -19.88 -1.19 16.36
C SER A 43 -18.50 -1.85 16.26
N ASN A 44 -18.41 -3.19 16.24
CA ASN A 44 -17.12 -3.90 16.20
C ASN A 44 -16.73 -4.26 14.74
N PRO A 45 -15.76 -3.56 14.14
CA PRO A 45 -15.33 -3.80 12.75
C PRO A 45 -14.59 -5.13 12.59
N TYR A 46 -14.08 -5.73 13.66
CA TYR A 46 -13.33 -6.99 13.64
C TYR A 46 -14.19 -8.22 13.90
N SER A 47 -15.46 -8.04 14.28
CA SER A 47 -16.37 -9.14 14.64
C SER A 47 -16.43 -10.27 13.59
N ARG A 48 -16.44 -9.92 12.30
CA ARG A 48 -16.52 -10.87 11.18
C ARG A 48 -15.17 -11.53 10.89
N LEU A 49 -14.06 -10.85 11.18
CA LEU A 49 -12.72 -11.40 11.04
C LEU A 49 -12.39 -12.37 12.17
N MET A 50 -12.70 -11.99 13.42
CA MET A 50 -12.55 -12.83 14.60
C MET A 50 -13.45 -14.09 14.57
N ALA A 51 -14.49 -14.10 13.73
CA ALA A 51 -15.28 -15.31 13.49
C ALA A 51 -14.43 -16.45 12.88
N LEU A 52 -13.36 -16.14 12.13
CA LEU A 52 -12.43 -17.14 11.58
C LEU A 52 -11.78 -18.01 12.68
N LYS A 53 -11.51 -17.40 13.85
CA LYS A 53 -11.03 -18.11 15.04
C LYS A 53 -12.07 -19.06 15.61
N ARG A 54 -13.34 -18.63 15.68
CA ARG A 54 -14.45 -19.48 16.13
C ARG A 54 -14.75 -20.64 15.16
N MET A 55 -14.50 -20.43 13.88
CA MET A 55 -14.66 -21.45 12.83
C MET A 55 -13.47 -22.41 12.75
N GLY A 56 -12.40 -22.20 13.53
CA GLY A 56 -11.20 -23.03 13.49
C GLY A 56 -10.39 -22.89 12.19
N ILE A 57 -10.53 -21.77 11.48
CA ILE A 57 -9.77 -21.48 10.25
C ILE A 57 -8.44 -20.80 10.56
N VAL A 58 -8.43 -19.90 11.56
CA VAL A 58 -7.24 -19.18 12.01
C VAL A 58 -7.22 -19.14 13.53
N ASP A 59 -6.30 -19.88 14.17
CA ASP A 59 -6.29 -20.06 15.62
C ASP A 59 -6.06 -18.75 16.40
N ASN A 60 -5.25 -17.84 15.85
CA ASN A 60 -4.88 -16.58 16.49
C ASN A 60 -4.94 -15.42 15.49
N TYR A 61 -6.16 -15.07 15.06
CA TYR A 61 -6.36 -13.99 14.08
C TYR A 61 -5.82 -12.66 14.59
N GLU A 62 -5.94 -12.37 15.89
CA GLU A 62 -5.51 -11.11 16.50
C GLU A 62 -4.00 -10.84 16.36
N LYS A 63 -3.18 -11.90 16.17
CA LYS A 63 -1.73 -11.80 15.91
C LYS A 63 -1.39 -10.94 14.68
N ILE A 64 -2.33 -10.76 13.74
CA ILE A 64 -2.11 -9.89 12.57
C ILE A 64 -1.70 -8.45 12.95
N ARG A 65 -2.03 -7.98 14.16
CA ARG A 65 -1.61 -6.66 14.67
C ARG A 65 -0.14 -6.56 15.05
N GLU A 66 0.56 -7.68 15.16
CA GLU A 66 1.98 -7.72 15.49
C GLU A 66 2.87 -7.62 14.25
N PHE A 67 2.29 -7.77 13.05
CA PHE A 67 3.04 -7.80 11.82
C PHE A 67 3.15 -6.44 11.12
N THR A 68 4.27 -6.25 10.44
CA THR A 68 4.59 -5.11 9.59
C THR A 68 4.81 -5.57 8.16
N VAL A 69 4.09 -4.96 7.22
CA VAL A 69 4.23 -5.25 5.78
C VAL A 69 4.67 -4.00 5.02
N ALA A 70 5.70 -4.13 4.20
CA ALA A 70 6.11 -3.09 3.26
C ALA A 70 5.42 -3.32 1.91
N VAL A 71 4.78 -2.30 1.34
CA VAL A 71 4.15 -2.33 0.01
C VAL A 71 4.88 -1.33 -0.89
N VAL A 72 5.48 -1.82 -1.97
CA VAL A 72 6.21 -1.02 -2.95
C VAL A 72 5.37 -0.89 -4.22
N GLY A 73 5.02 0.33 -4.60
CA GLY A 73 4.08 0.67 -5.65
C GLY A 73 2.64 0.72 -5.13
N ILE A 74 2.10 1.91 -4.91
CA ILE A 74 0.72 2.19 -4.50
C ILE A 74 -0.12 2.54 -5.74
N GLY A 75 -0.01 1.68 -6.76
CA GLY A 75 -0.76 1.76 -8.01
C GLY A 75 -2.08 0.98 -7.96
N GLY A 76 -2.48 0.38 -9.08
CA GLY A 76 -3.75 -0.36 -9.19
C GLY A 76 -3.85 -1.57 -8.27
N VAL A 77 -2.79 -2.40 -8.20
CA VAL A 77 -2.75 -3.57 -7.30
C VAL A 77 -2.39 -3.16 -5.88
N GLY A 78 -1.36 -2.32 -5.70
CA GLY A 78 -0.83 -1.99 -4.39
C GLY A 78 -1.77 -1.15 -3.51
N SER A 79 -2.56 -0.24 -4.10
CA SER A 79 -3.56 0.53 -3.33
C SER A 79 -4.66 -0.37 -2.74
N VAL A 80 -5.18 -1.31 -3.53
CA VAL A 80 -6.17 -2.30 -3.09
C VAL A 80 -5.55 -3.27 -2.08
N THR A 81 -4.30 -3.68 -2.30
CA THR A 81 -3.53 -4.52 -1.36
C THR A 81 -3.40 -3.86 0.01
N ALA A 82 -3.01 -2.58 0.03
CA ALA A 82 -2.91 -1.79 1.26
C ALA A 82 -4.28 -1.62 1.94
N GLU A 83 -5.35 -1.38 1.17
CA GLU A 83 -6.72 -1.31 1.71
C GLU A 83 -7.18 -2.62 2.35
N MET A 84 -6.98 -3.75 1.67
CA MET A 84 -7.35 -5.07 2.19
C MET A 84 -6.60 -5.39 3.49
N LEU A 85 -5.27 -5.19 3.54
CA LEU A 85 -4.47 -5.39 4.76
C LEU A 85 -4.89 -4.45 5.90
N THR A 86 -5.18 -3.18 5.57
CA THR A 86 -5.70 -2.19 6.53
C THR A 86 -7.04 -2.65 7.12
N ARG A 87 -7.96 -3.13 6.29
CA ARG A 87 -9.26 -3.65 6.74
C ARG A 87 -9.13 -4.94 7.55
N CYS A 88 -8.15 -5.79 7.23
CA CYS A 88 -7.83 -6.99 8.01
C CYS A 88 -7.24 -6.68 9.39
N GLY A 89 -6.72 -5.47 9.60
CA GLY A 89 -6.18 -5.03 10.89
C GLY A 89 -4.68 -5.31 11.06
N ILE A 90 -3.91 -5.28 9.97
CA ILE A 90 -2.44 -5.37 10.02
C ILE A 90 -1.86 -4.36 11.02
N GLY A 91 -0.79 -4.73 11.72
CA GLY A 91 -0.17 -3.86 12.71
C GLY A 91 0.37 -2.57 12.10
N LYS A 92 1.19 -2.71 11.06
CA LYS A 92 1.88 -1.59 10.43
C LYS A 92 2.06 -1.78 8.92
N LEU A 93 1.92 -0.70 8.16
CA LEU A 93 2.20 -0.64 6.74
C LEU A 93 3.26 0.40 6.43
N LEU A 94 4.30 0.00 5.68
CA LEU A 94 5.25 0.89 5.05
C LEU A 94 4.90 1.01 3.57
N LEU A 95 4.63 2.21 3.09
CA LEU A 95 4.19 2.47 1.72
C LEU A 95 5.29 3.22 0.96
N PHE A 96 5.71 2.69 -0.18
CA PHE A 96 6.71 3.32 -1.06
C PHE A 96 6.11 3.54 -2.45
N ASP A 97 6.05 4.78 -2.91
CA ASP A 97 5.67 5.16 -4.27
C ASP A 97 6.12 6.60 -4.51
N TYR A 98 6.65 6.91 -5.69
CA TYR A 98 7.14 8.26 -6.03
C TYR A 98 6.14 9.08 -6.85
N ASP A 99 5.09 8.46 -7.36
CA ASP A 99 4.14 9.09 -8.26
C ASP A 99 3.08 9.91 -7.52
N LYS A 100 2.43 10.76 -8.30
CA LYS A 100 1.21 11.46 -7.91
C LYS A 100 -0.03 10.75 -8.44
N VAL A 101 -1.16 11.02 -7.79
CA VAL A 101 -2.46 10.59 -8.28
C VAL A 101 -2.85 11.44 -9.48
N GLU A 102 -3.23 10.79 -10.57
CA GLU A 102 -3.72 11.45 -11.78
C GLU A 102 -5.17 11.03 -12.06
N LEU A 103 -5.93 11.87 -12.76
CA LEU A 103 -7.28 11.52 -13.23
C LEU A 103 -7.27 10.31 -14.17
N ALA A 104 -6.17 10.09 -14.90
CA ALA A 104 -5.97 8.90 -15.71
C ALA A 104 -5.99 7.60 -14.89
N ASN A 105 -5.80 7.66 -13.56
CA ASN A 105 -5.84 6.49 -12.69
C ASN A 105 -7.26 6.14 -12.21
N MET A 106 -8.29 6.93 -12.55
CA MET A 106 -9.66 6.75 -12.05
C MET A 106 -10.42 5.57 -12.68
N ASN A 107 -9.84 4.91 -13.69
CA ASN A 107 -10.34 3.61 -14.15
C ASN A 107 -10.02 2.46 -13.18
N ARG A 108 -9.17 2.72 -12.18
CA ARG A 108 -8.73 1.77 -11.14
C ARG A 108 -9.47 2.04 -9.83
N LEU A 109 -9.34 1.11 -8.89
CA LEU A 109 -9.96 1.22 -7.58
C LEU A 109 -9.18 2.19 -6.66
N PHE A 110 -9.72 2.41 -5.46
CA PHE A 110 -9.12 3.13 -4.34
C PHE A 110 -9.05 4.67 -4.45
N PHE A 111 -8.29 5.22 -5.40
CA PHE A 111 -8.15 6.67 -5.50
C PHE A 111 -9.42 7.34 -6.04
N ARG A 112 -9.62 8.61 -5.66
CA ARG A 112 -10.80 9.41 -6.03
C ARG A 112 -10.35 10.69 -6.74
N PRO A 113 -11.22 11.35 -7.53
CA PRO A 113 -10.86 12.57 -8.25
C PRO A 113 -10.33 13.68 -7.34
N GLU A 114 -10.83 13.78 -6.11
CA GLU A 114 -10.37 14.75 -5.09
C GLU A 114 -8.91 14.55 -4.64
N HIS A 115 -8.32 13.39 -4.88
CA HIS A 115 -6.91 13.11 -4.56
C HIS A 115 -5.94 13.53 -5.67
N SER A 116 -6.43 13.96 -6.84
CA SER A 116 -5.59 14.31 -7.98
C SER A 116 -4.54 15.37 -7.62
N GLY A 117 -3.28 15.11 -7.95
CA GLY A 117 -2.13 15.98 -7.65
C GLY A 117 -1.43 15.72 -6.32
N MET A 118 -2.04 14.95 -5.40
CA MET A 118 -1.37 14.46 -4.19
C MET A 118 -0.39 13.34 -4.53
N SER A 119 0.64 13.13 -3.70
CA SER A 119 1.43 11.90 -3.83
C SER A 119 0.54 10.68 -3.54
N LYS A 120 0.78 9.57 -4.23
CA LYS A 120 -0.01 8.34 -4.05
C LYS A 120 0.07 7.84 -2.61
N VAL A 121 1.25 7.89 -1.99
CA VAL A 121 1.43 7.46 -0.60
C VAL A 121 0.68 8.35 0.40
N GLU A 122 0.68 9.68 0.24
CA GLU A 122 -0.07 10.58 1.14
C GLU A 122 -1.59 10.40 0.99
N ALA A 123 -2.07 10.36 -0.25
CA ALA A 123 -3.49 10.11 -0.53
C ALA A 123 -3.96 8.76 0.03
N ALA A 124 -3.10 7.73 -0.08
CA ALA A 124 -3.36 6.43 0.49
C ALA A 124 -3.40 6.47 2.01
N VAL A 125 -2.39 7.01 2.69
CA VAL A 125 -2.36 7.09 4.16
C VAL A 125 -3.56 7.84 4.71
N ASN A 126 -3.96 8.95 4.09
CA ASN A 126 -5.14 9.70 4.52
C ASN A 126 -6.42 8.85 4.45
N THR A 127 -6.60 8.12 3.35
CA THR A 127 -7.76 7.25 3.16
C THR A 127 -7.72 6.05 4.10
N LEU A 128 -6.56 5.40 4.25
CA LEU A 128 -6.40 4.18 5.04
C LEU A 128 -6.53 4.44 6.55
N ARG A 129 -6.04 5.58 7.05
CA ARG A 129 -6.25 5.99 8.45
C ARG A 129 -7.72 6.24 8.76
N ASP A 130 -8.47 6.83 7.81
CA ASP A 130 -9.92 7.02 7.96
C ASP A 130 -10.67 5.66 7.95
N ILE A 131 -10.17 4.66 7.21
CA ILE A 131 -10.72 3.29 7.19
C ILE A 131 -10.41 2.53 8.50
N ASN A 132 -9.16 2.58 8.96
CA ASN A 132 -8.73 1.89 10.16
C ASN A 132 -7.65 2.68 10.92
N PRO A 133 -8.00 3.38 12.01
CA PRO A 133 -7.03 4.11 12.83
C PRO A 133 -6.16 3.22 13.72
N ASP A 134 -6.40 1.90 13.75
CA ASP A 134 -5.63 0.94 14.54
C ASP A 134 -4.29 0.58 13.89
N VAL A 135 -4.18 0.78 12.57
CA VAL A 135 -3.01 0.46 11.75
C VAL A 135 -2.01 1.61 11.80
N GLU A 136 -0.74 1.30 12.00
CA GLU A 136 0.34 2.28 11.87
C GLU A 136 0.79 2.42 10.42
N PHE A 137 1.09 3.65 9.99
CA PHE A 137 1.48 3.93 8.61
C PHE A 137 2.76 4.77 8.55
N GLU A 138 3.70 4.31 7.75
CA GLU A 138 4.83 5.11 7.27
C GLU A 138 4.76 5.21 5.75
N ALA A 139 4.97 6.42 5.23
CA ALA A 139 4.85 6.70 3.80
C ALA A 139 6.12 7.36 3.28
N TYR A 140 6.59 6.87 2.14
CA TYR A 140 7.84 7.23 1.53
C TYR A 140 7.61 7.62 0.08
N ASN A 141 7.62 8.93 -0.18
CA ASN A 141 7.40 9.51 -1.49
C ASN A 141 8.72 9.68 -2.26
N TYR A 142 9.33 8.57 -2.68
CA TYR A 142 10.58 8.58 -3.45
C TYR A 142 10.73 7.31 -4.29
N ASP A 143 11.58 7.39 -5.31
CA ASP A 143 11.90 6.26 -6.19
C ASP A 143 13.01 5.43 -5.54
N ILE A 144 12.70 4.16 -5.24
CA ILE A 144 13.60 3.22 -4.57
C ILE A 144 14.80 2.82 -5.43
N THR A 145 14.76 3.05 -6.75
CA THR A 145 15.83 2.69 -7.68
C THR A 145 17.01 3.66 -7.63
N LEU A 146 16.79 4.88 -7.12
CA LEU A 146 17.82 5.89 -6.98
C LEU A 146 18.78 5.53 -5.83
N MET A 147 20.08 5.60 -6.08
CA MET A 147 21.12 5.15 -5.13
C MET A 147 20.98 5.77 -3.73
N GLU A 148 20.67 7.06 -3.65
CA GLU A 148 20.46 7.77 -2.37
C GLU A 148 19.27 7.24 -1.58
N ASN A 149 18.21 6.83 -2.29
CA ASN A 149 16.98 6.29 -1.72
C ASN A 149 17.07 4.80 -1.40
N PHE A 150 17.85 4.04 -2.17
CA PHE A 150 17.99 2.60 -2.01
C PHE A 150 18.55 2.23 -0.63
N ASN A 151 19.54 2.98 -0.14
CA ASN A 151 20.08 2.78 1.21
C ASN A 151 19.03 3.00 2.30
N HIS A 152 18.20 4.04 2.13
CA HIS A 152 17.12 4.30 3.07
C HIS A 152 16.02 3.23 2.96
N PHE A 153 15.71 2.75 1.77
CA PHE A 153 14.80 1.62 1.55
C PHE A 153 15.29 0.36 2.29
N LEU A 154 16.55 -0.05 2.12
CA LEU A 154 17.16 -1.16 2.87
C LEU A 154 17.04 -0.98 4.38
N ALA A 155 17.34 0.22 4.89
CA ALA A 155 17.24 0.52 6.31
C ALA A 155 15.79 0.39 6.82
N ARG A 156 14.79 0.81 6.03
CA ARG A 156 13.38 0.66 6.41
C ARG A 156 12.87 -0.76 6.26
N ILE A 157 13.38 -1.57 5.34
CA ILE A 157 13.07 -3.01 5.33
C ILE A 157 13.65 -3.70 6.57
N SER A 158 14.88 -3.35 6.96
CA SER A 158 15.59 -3.97 8.09
C SER A 158 15.13 -3.50 9.48
N HIS A 159 14.57 -2.29 9.56
CA HIS A 159 14.27 -1.61 10.83
C HIS A 159 12.88 -0.95 10.86
N GLY A 160 12.03 -1.26 9.88
CA GLY A 160 10.69 -0.69 9.73
C GLY A 160 9.63 -1.35 10.59
N GLY A 161 9.88 -2.58 11.04
CA GLY A 161 9.00 -3.33 11.91
C GLY A 161 8.89 -2.74 13.31
N PHE A 162 7.99 -3.32 14.11
CA PHE A 162 7.92 -3.00 15.54
C PHE A 162 9.24 -3.32 16.23
N ASP A 163 9.58 -2.52 17.25
CA ASP A 163 10.84 -2.60 18.00
C ASP A 163 12.10 -2.52 17.12
N ASN A 164 12.04 -1.77 16.00
CA ASN A 164 13.15 -1.58 15.07
C ASN A 164 13.65 -2.89 14.43
N LYS A 165 12.76 -3.89 14.33
CA LYS A 165 12.98 -5.17 13.63
C LYS A 165 12.78 -5.01 12.12
N ALA A 166 13.16 -6.04 11.38
CA ALA A 166 12.82 -6.15 9.98
C ALA A 166 11.29 -6.20 9.80
N VAL A 167 10.82 -5.79 8.63
CA VAL A 167 9.43 -6.02 8.23
C VAL A 167 9.21 -7.53 8.04
N ASP A 168 8.01 -8.02 8.33
CA ASP A 168 7.71 -9.45 8.21
C ASP A 168 7.60 -9.89 6.75
N LEU A 169 7.20 -8.96 5.88
CA LEU A 169 7.02 -9.24 4.46
C LEU A 169 7.13 -7.97 3.61
N VAL A 170 7.71 -8.11 2.41
CA VAL A 170 7.67 -7.08 1.36
C VAL A 170 6.72 -7.52 0.25
N LEU A 171 5.87 -6.61 -0.22
CA LEU A 171 4.95 -6.83 -1.33
C LEU A 171 5.31 -5.90 -2.48
N SER A 172 5.78 -6.47 -3.59
CA SER A 172 6.07 -5.74 -4.82
C SER A 172 4.84 -5.66 -5.70
N CYS A 173 4.35 -4.43 -5.88
CA CYS A 173 3.18 -4.05 -6.66
C CYS A 173 3.53 -2.99 -7.74
N VAL A 174 4.82 -2.93 -8.11
CA VAL A 174 5.37 -2.00 -9.11
C VAL A 174 5.08 -2.48 -10.53
N ASP A 175 5.23 -1.60 -11.52
CA ASP A 175 4.87 -1.86 -12.92
C ASP A 175 6.06 -1.93 -13.89
N ASN A 176 7.29 -1.77 -13.41
CA ASN A 176 8.51 -1.84 -14.23
C ASN A 176 9.51 -2.85 -13.67
N PHE A 177 10.42 -3.34 -14.52
CA PHE A 177 11.41 -4.35 -14.15
C PHE A 177 12.56 -3.79 -13.32
N GLU A 178 12.92 -2.52 -13.51
CA GLU A 178 13.98 -1.84 -12.76
C GLU A 178 13.70 -1.86 -11.25
N ALA A 179 12.50 -1.44 -10.85
CA ALA A 179 12.05 -1.49 -9.46
C ALA A 179 11.91 -2.92 -8.93
N ARG A 180 11.46 -3.89 -9.75
CA ARG A 180 11.45 -5.32 -9.35
C ARG A 180 12.85 -5.83 -9.05
N MET A 181 13.83 -5.47 -9.89
CA MET A 181 15.23 -5.85 -9.69
C MET A 181 15.84 -5.16 -8.45
N ALA A 182 15.49 -3.91 -8.17
CA ALA A 182 15.90 -3.22 -6.94
C ALA A 182 15.36 -3.94 -5.69
N ILE A 183 14.06 -4.27 -5.66
CA ILE A 183 13.44 -5.03 -4.56
C ILE A 183 14.10 -6.41 -4.42
N ASN A 184 14.30 -7.12 -5.54
CA ASN A 184 14.97 -8.42 -5.55
C ASN A 184 16.39 -8.35 -4.97
N THR A 185 17.15 -7.32 -5.33
CA THR A 185 18.51 -7.11 -4.82
C THR A 185 18.50 -6.88 -3.31
N ALA A 186 17.63 -5.96 -2.86
CA ALA A 186 17.47 -5.66 -1.44
C ALA A 186 17.05 -6.89 -0.62
N CYS A 187 16.06 -7.65 -1.10
CA CYS A 187 15.55 -8.80 -0.37
C CYS A 187 16.56 -9.94 -0.34
N ASN A 188 17.33 -10.16 -1.41
CA ASN A 188 18.41 -11.14 -1.41
C ASN A 188 19.54 -10.77 -0.45
N GLU A 189 19.91 -9.49 -0.38
CA GLU A 189 20.94 -9.00 0.55
C GLU A 189 20.53 -9.20 2.02
N LEU A 190 19.27 -8.94 2.33
CA LEU A 190 18.73 -9.00 3.69
C LEU A 190 18.19 -10.38 4.10
N GLY A 191 18.07 -11.33 3.15
CA GLY A 191 17.35 -12.59 3.39
C GLY A 191 15.86 -12.37 3.70
N GLN A 192 15.26 -11.30 3.15
CA GLN A 192 13.89 -10.89 3.44
C GLN A 192 12.88 -11.65 2.54
N PRO A 193 11.90 -12.37 3.13
CA PRO A 193 10.81 -12.94 2.35
C PRO A 193 9.93 -11.87 1.73
N TRP A 194 9.48 -12.11 0.50
CA TRP A 194 8.64 -11.15 -0.23
C TRP A 194 7.72 -11.83 -1.25
N PHE A 195 6.67 -11.12 -1.64
CA PHE A 195 5.84 -11.48 -2.78
C PHE A 195 6.00 -10.46 -3.89
N GLU A 196 6.01 -10.95 -5.12
CA GLU A 196 5.90 -10.15 -6.33
C GLU A 196 4.50 -10.32 -6.95
N SER A 197 4.00 -9.26 -7.57
CA SER A 197 2.75 -9.28 -8.33
C SER A 197 2.88 -8.54 -9.65
N GLY A 198 2.16 -9.04 -10.67
CA GLY A 198 2.14 -8.46 -11.99
C GLY A 198 0.76 -8.53 -12.63
N VAL A 199 0.46 -7.55 -13.48
CA VAL A 199 -0.69 -7.53 -14.38
C VAL A 199 -0.16 -7.23 -15.78
N SER A 200 -0.60 -7.98 -16.78
CA SER A 200 -0.15 -7.80 -18.15
C SER A 200 -0.63 -6.50 -18.77
N GLU A 201 0.10 -5.98 -19.76
CA GLU A 201 -0.24 -4.73 -20.46
C GLU A 201 -1.61 -4.77 -21.16
N ASN A 202 -2.12 -5.95 -21.49
CA ASN A 202 -3.45 -6.15 -22.08
C ASN A 202 -4.56 -6.32 -21.02
N ALA A 203 -4.24 -6.18 -19.73
CA ALA A 203 -5.13 -6.25 -18.58
C ALA A 203 -5.90 -7.56 -18.35
N VAL A 204 -5.63 -8.64 -19.09
CA VAL A 204 -6.41 -9.89 -19.00
C VAL A 204 -5.64 -11.07 -18.38
N SER A 205 -4.44 -10.82 -17.88
CA SER A 205 -3.70 -11.80 -17.09
C SER A 205 -2.94 -11.10 -15.96
N GLY A 206 -2.61 -11.88 -14.93
CA GLY A 206 -1.79 -11.43 -13.83
C GLY A 206 -1.35 -12.62 -12.99
N HIS A 207 -0.38 -12.38 -12.12
CA HIS A 207 0.21 -13.40 -11.27
C HIS A 207 0.64 -12.83 -9.93
N ILE A 208 0.91 -13.75 -9.00
CA ILE A 208 1.64 -13.49 -7.77
C ILE A 208 2.72 -14.56 -7.62
N GLN A 209 3.84 -14.21 -7.00
CA GLN A 209 4.93 -15.14 -6.75
C GLN A 209 5.50 -14.91 -5.36
N TYR A 210 5.56 -15.97 -4.54
CA TYR A 210 6.31 -15.95 -3.29
C TYR A 210 7.79 -16.19 -3.57
N ILE A 211 8.65 -15.40 -2.92
CA ILE A 211 10.10 -15.47 -3.06
C ILE A 211 10.70 -15.48 -1.65
N ASN A 212 11.31 -16.62 -1.29
CA ASN A 212 12.16 -16.75 -0.12
C ASN A 212 13.62 -16.90 -0.57
N PRO A 213 14.47 -15.86 -0.37
CA PRO A 213 15.86 -15.88 -0.82
C PRO A 213 16.62 -17.12 -0.35
N GLY A 214 17.30 -17.80 -1.27
CA GLY A 214 18.07 -19.02 -1.00
C GLY A 214 17.29 -20.33 -0.99
N GLU A 215 15.96 -20.28 -0.83
CA GLU A 215 15.09 -21.46 -0.88
C GLU A 215 14.29 -21.57 -2.19
N MET A 216 13.82 -20.44 -2.71
CA MET A 216 13.05 -20.37 -3.95
C MET A 216 13.75 -19.51 -5.01
N ALA A 217 13.31 -19.64 -6.26
CA ALA A 217 13.82 -18.82 -7.35
C ALA A 217 13.54 -17.33 -7.07
N CYS A 218 14.60 -16.53 -6.98
CA CYS A 218 14.48 -15.07 -6.96
C CYS A 218 14.12 -14.55 -8.37
N PHE A 219 13.76 -13.26 -8.48
CA PHE A 219 13.38 -12.66 -9.76
C PHE A 219 14.52 -12.73 -10.80
N ALA A 220 15.77 -12.72 -10.34
CA ALA A 220 16.95 -12.86 -11.19
C ALA A 220 17.28 -14.32 -11.59
N CYS A 221 16.64 -15.33 -10.98
CA CYS A 221 16.86 -16.73 -11.34
C CYS A 221 16.22 -17.11 -12.68
N ALA A 222 15.08 -16.49 -13.02
CA ALA A 222 14.36 -16.67 -14.28
C ALA A 222 13.96 -15.30 -14.86
N PRO A 223 14.93 -14.47 -15.26
CA PRO A 223 14.66 -13.10 -15.66
C PRO A 223 13.86 -13.05 -16.98
N PRO A 224 12.95 -12.07 -17.16
CA PRO A 224 12.28 -11.87 -18.43
C PRO A 224 13.29 -11.48 -19.52
N LEU A 225 12.94 -11.72 -20.78
CA LEU A 225 13.83 -11.52 -21.93
C LEU A 225 14.48 -10.12 -21.98
N VAL A 226 13.72 -9.08 -21.64
CA VAL A 226 14.18 -7.68 -21.64
C VAL A 226 15.33 -7.48 -20.66
N VAL A 227 15.19 -8.03 -19.43
CA VAL A 227 16.23 -7.99 -18.40
C VAL A 227 17.41 -8.87 -18.80
N ALA A 228 17.16 -10.10 -19.26
CA ALA A 228 18.21 -11.03 -19.66
C ALA A 228 19.07 -10.51 -20.84
N SER A 229 18.45 -9.70 -21.72
CA SER A 229 19.11 -9.12 -22.90
C SER A 229 19.70 -7.73 -22.64
N ASN A 230 19.63 -7.21 -21.41
CA ASN A 230 20.05 -5.85 -21.04
C ASN A 230 19.44 -4.76 -21.94
N ILE A 231 18.18 -4.95 -22.35
CA ILE A 231 17.44 -3.94 -23.11
C ILE A 231 16.84 -2.97 -22.10
N ASP A 232 17.03 -1.67 -22.31
CA ASP A 232 16.37 -0.64 -21.51
C ASP A 232 14.86 -0.68 -21.78
N GLU A 233 14.07 -1.02 -20.76
CA GLU A 233 12.61 -1.09 -20.83
C GLU A 233 11.98 0.22 -21.32
N LYS A 234 12.62 1.37 -21.04
CA LYS A 234 12.16 2.69 -21.51
C LYS A 234 12.11 2.76 -23.04
N THR A 235 12.93 1.98 -23.74
CA THR A 235 12.92 1.92 -25.21
C THR A 235 11.71 1.19 -25.79
N LEU A 236 11.01 0.38 -24.98
CA LEU A 236 9.82 -0.37 -25.38
C LEU A 236 8.55 0.47 -25.26
N LYS A 237 8.54 1.45 -24.36
CA LYS A 237 7.40 2.35 -24.16
C LYS A 237 7.34 3.38 -25.30
N ARG A 238 6.26 3.35 -26.08
CA ARG A 238 6.00 4.34 -27.13
C ARG A 238 5.21 5.51 -26.55
N GLU A 239 5.62 6.74 -26.86
CA GLU A 239 4.88 7.94 -26.47
C GLU A 239 3.42 7.88 -26.96
N GLY A 240 2.47 8.25 -26.09
CA GLY A 240 1.04 8.22 -26.39
C GLY A 240 0.37 6.84 -26.31
N VAL A 241 1.10 5.78 -25.96
CA VAL A 241 0.55 4.44 -25.73
C VAL A 241 0.59 4.13 -24.24
N CYS A 242 -0.57 3.82 -23.65
CA CYS A 242 -0.68 3.40 -22.26
C CYS A 242 -1.06 1.92 -22.18
N ALA A 243 -0.52 1.22 -21.18
CA ALA A 243 -0.97 -0.13 -20.86
C ALA A 243 -2.47 -0.13 -20.52
N ALA A 244 -3.20 -1.09 -21.05
CA ALA A 244 -4.58 -1.30 -20.64
C ALA A 244 -4.60 -1.67 -19.15
N SER A 245 -5.60 -1.19 -18.42
CA SER A 245 -5.81 -1.59 -17.03
C SER A 245 -7.29 -1.80 -16.76
N LEU A 246 -7.60 -2.94 -16.15
CA LEU A 246 -8.95 -3.30 -15.73
C LEU A 246 -9.01 -3.39 -14.20
N PRO A 247 -9.99 -2.72 -13.55
CA PRO A 247 -10.14 -2.78 -12.10
C PRO A 247 -10.46 -4.20 -11.62
N THR A 248 -11.08 -5.03 -12.47
CA THR A 248 -11.37 -6.44 -12.19
C THR A 248 -10.10 -7.26 -11.99
N THR A 249 -9.18 -7.21 -12.96
CA THR A 249 -7.92 -7.95 -12.91
C THR A 249 -7.05 -7.48 -11.75
N MET A 250 -6.98 -6.17 -11.52
CA MET A 250 -6.26 -5.60 -10.38
C MET A 250 -6.83 -6.07 -9.04
N GLY A 251 -8.16 -6.06 -8.90
CA GLY A 251 -8.83 -6.55 -7.70
C GLY A 251 -8.60 -8.04 -7.45
N ILE A 252 -8.60 -8.87 -8.50
CA ILE A 252 -8.30 -10.31 -8.40
C ILE A 252 -6.86 -10.54 -7.95
N VAL A 253 -5.89 -9.88 -8.59
CA VAL A 253 -4.47 -10.02 -8.26
C VAL A 253 -4.18 -9.52 -6.84
N ALA A 254 -4.71 -8.36 -6.45
CA ALA A 254 -4.58 -7.84 -5.08
C ALA A 254 -5.23 -8.79 -4.05
N GLY A 255 -6.41 -9.31 -4.36
CA GLY A 255 -7.09 -10.31 -3.53
C GLY A 255 -6.26 -11.57 -3.33
N PHE A 256 -5.69 -12.13 -4.40
CA PHE A 256 -4.80 -13.29 -4.29
C PHE A 256 -3.51 -12.96 -3.53
N LEU A 257 -2.93 -11.80 -3.77
CA LEU A 257 -1.72 -11.36 -3.08
C LEU A 257 -1.95 -11.32 -1.57
N VAL A 258 -2.97 -10.58 -1.13
CA VAL A 258 -3.30 -10.44 0.29
C VAL A 258 -3.76 -11.76 0.89
N GLN A 259 -4.53 -12.58 0.18
CA GLN A 259 -4.93 -13.90 0.66
C GLN A 259 -3.71 -14.81 0.89
N ASN A 260 -2.64 -14.68 0.10
CA ASN A 260 -1.41 -15.43 0.35
C ASN A 260 -0.56 -14.79 1.46
N THR A 261 -0.54 -13.46 1.57
CA THR A 261 0.06 -12.75 2.72
C THR A 261 -0.56 -13.19 4.04
N LEU A 262 -1.89 -13.38 4.12
CA LEU A 262 -2.57 -13.79 5.35
C LEU A 262 -2.38 -15.27 5.72
N LYS A 263 -2.05 -16.12 4.73
CA LYS A 263 -1.78 -17.54 4.96
C LYS A 263 -0.34 -17.80 5.38
N TYR A 264 0.58 -16.95 4.91
CA TYR A 264 1.98 -16.94 5.31
C TYR A 264 2.09 -16.52 6.78
#